data_AF-A0A7G8V9W9-F1
#
_entry.id   AF-A0A7G8V9W9-F1
#
_cell.length_a   1.000
_cell.length_b   1.000
_cell.length_c   1.000
_cell.angle_alpha   90.00
_cell.angle_beta   90.00
_cell.angle_gamma   90.00
#
_symmetry.space_group_name_H-M   'P 1'
#
loop_
_entity.id
_entity.type
_entity.pdbx_description
1 polymer ?
#
loop_
_entity_poly.entity_id
_entity_poly.type
_entity_poly.pdbx_seq_one_letter_code
_entity_poly.pdbx_strand_id
1 'polypeptide(L)' 'MPENKLIDLQEYYEVEYWSKKFGVTPELLKRAVKESDSAIADEVENYIKTKFTL' A
#
# COMPACT_ATOMS: atom_id res chain seq x y z
N MET A 1 -15.29 5.78 -7.31
CA MET A 1 -15.28 4.55 -6.47
C MET A 1 -14.33 4.84 -5.32
N PRO A 2 -14.71 4.64 -4.05
CA PRO A 2 -14.26 5.51 -2.97
C PRO A 2 -12.73 5.45 -2.80
N GLU A 3 -12.11 6.61 -2.98
CA GLU A 3 -10.68 6.94 -2.88
C GLU A 3 -10.24 7.02 -1.41
N ASN A 4 -10.70 6.07 -0.59
CA ASN A 4 -10.50 6.03 0.87
C ASN A 4 -10.60 4.59 1.40
N LYS A 5 -10.07 3.60 0.67
CA LYS A 5 -9.98 2.23 1.20
C LYS A 5 -8.76 2.10 2.10
N LEU A 6 -8.96 1.52 3.28
CA LEU A 6 -7.85 1.13 4.15
C LEU A 6 -7.19 -0.14 3.61
N ILE A 7 -5.91 -0.28 3.91
CA ILE A 7 -5.10 -1.47 3.67
C ILE A 7 -4.96 -2.21 5.00
N ASP A 8 -5.67 -3.31 5.15
CA ASP A 8 -5.51 -4.25 6.24
C ASP A 8 -4.31 -5.17 5.98
N LEU A 9 -3.28 -5.04 6.82
CA LEU A 9 -2.09 -5.87 6.74
C LEU A 9 -2.23 -7.24 7.43
N GLN A 10 -3.32 -7.47 8.17
CA GLN A 10 -3.62 -8.75 8.82
C GLN A 10 -4.22 -9.76 7.84
N GLU A 11 -4.96 -9.26 6.85
CA GLU A 11 -5.59 -10.09 5.83
C GLU A 11 -4.63 -10.34 4.65
N TYR A 12 -4.19 -11.60 4.49
CA TYR A 12 -3.25 -11.97 3.42
C TYR A 12 -3.74 -11.59 2.03
N TYR A 13 -5.04 -11.78 1.75
CA TYR A 13 -5.63 -11.44 0.45
C TYR A 13 -5.58 -9.94 0.17
N GLU A 14 -5.66 -9.11 1.21
CA GLU A 14 -5.69 -7.66 1.08
C GLU A 14 -4.29 -7.14 0.77
N VAL A 15 -3.28 -7.66 1.47
CA VAL A 15 -1.88 -7.41 1.15
C VAL A 15 -1.58 -7.82 -0.29
N GLU A 16 -1.98 -9.04 -0.71
CA GLU A 16 -1.72 -9.51 -2.07
C GLU A 16 -2.40 -8.63 -3.13
N TYR A 17 -3.65 -8.25 -2.90
CA TYR A 17 -4.42 -7.38 -3.78
C TYR A 17 -3.74 -6.01 -3.96
N TRP A 18 -3.40 -5.34 -2.86
CA TRP A 18 -2.79 -4.01 -2.91
C TRP A 18 -1.38 -4.04 -3.47
N SER A 19 -0.59 -5.06 -3.16
CA SER A 19 0.75 -5.25 -3.74
C SER A 19 0.69 -5.38 -5.25
N LYS A 20 -0.23 -6.21 -5.77
CA LYS A 20 -0.46 -6.33 -7.22
C LYS A 20 -0.94 -5.02 -7.82
N LYS A 21 -1.87 -4.33 -7.16
CA LYS A 21 -2.41 -3.06 -7.64
C LYS A 21 -1.34 -1.95 -7.74
N PHE A 22 -0.45 -1.86 -6.76
CA PHE A 22 0.63 -0.88 -6.74
C PHE A 22 1.89 -1.34 -7.51
N GLY A 23 1.94 -2.59 -7.98
CA GLY A 23 3.09 -3.13 -8.69
C GLY A 23 4.32 -3.35 -7.80
N VAL A 24 4.12 -3.62 -6.51
CA VAL A 24 5.20 -3.81 -5.53
C VAL A 24 5.11 -5.17 -4.83
N THR A 25 6.15 -5.58 -4.13
CA THR A 25 6.11 -6.80 -3.32
C THR A 25 5.25 -6.62 -2.06
N PRO A 26 4.69 -7.72 -1.48
CA PRO A 26 4.03 -7.70 -0.18
C PRO A 26 4.86 -7.08 0.95
N GLU A 27 6.17 -7.32 0.92
CA GLU A 27 7.11 -6.77 1.90
C GLU A 27 7.26 -5.26 1.76
N LEU A 28 7.39 -4.76 0.51
CA LEU A 28 7.46 -3.33 0.24
C LEU A 28 6.15 -2.63 0.60
N LEU A 29 5.00 -3.22 0.28
CA LEU A 29 3.69 -2.69 0.70
C LEU A 29 3.60 -2.53 2.22
N LYS A 30 3.92 -3.60 2.98
CA LYS A 30 3.90 -3.56 4.45
C LYS A 30 4.84 -2.49 5.01
N ARG A 31 5.98 -2.31 4.38
CA ARG A 31 6.94 -1.26 4.74
C ARG A 31 6.37 0.12 4.44
N ALA A 32 5.82 0.33 3.25
CA ALA A 32 5.23 1.60 2.83
C ALA A 32 4.11 2.03 3.78
N VAL A 33 3.16 1.16 4.11
CA VAL A 33 2.08 1.44 5.09
C VAL A 33 2.63 1.88 6.45
N LYS A 34 3.72 1.26 6.92
CA LYS A 34 4.37 1.62 8.18
C LYS A 34 5.12 2.95 8.10
N GLU A 35 5.84 3.19 7.01
CA GLU A 35 6.67 4.39 6.85
C GLU A 35 5.87 5.63 6.40
N SER A 36 4.70 5.44 5.78
CA SER A 36 3.75 6.51 5.44
C SER A 36 2.89 6.94 6.62
N ASP A 37 2.94 6.21 7.75
CA ASP A 37 2.08 6.40 8.93
C ASP A 37 0.58 6.42 8.57
N SER A 38 0.20 5.64 7.57
CA SER A 38 -1.17 5.62 7.03
C SER A 38 -1.49 4.28 6.39
N ALA A 39 -2.72 3.81 6.64
CA ALA A 39 -3.29 2.66 5.95
C ALA A 39 -4.18 3.07 4.76
N ILE A 40 -4.32 4.38 4.46
CA ILE A 40 -5.16 4.84 3.36
C ILE A 40 -4.44 4.52 2.04
N ALA A 41 -5.11 3.76 1.17
CA ALA A 41 -4.50 3.25 -0.05
C ALA A 41 -3.90 4.34 -0.94
N ASP A 42 -4.60 5.46 -1.12
CA ASP A 42 -4.12 6.58 -1.93
C ASP A 42 -2.88 7.27 -1.33
N GLU A 43 -2.81 7.39 0.00
CA GLU A 43 -1.64 7.96 0.69
C GLU A 43 -0.43 7.02 0.58
N VAL A 44 -0.67 5.72 0.73
CA VAL A 44 0.36 4.68 0.59
C VAL A 44 0.85 4.58 -0.86
N GLU A 45 -0.03 4.67 -1.84
CA GLU A 45 0.32 4.70 -3.25
C GLU A 45 1.17 5.94 -3.58
N ASN A 46 0.77 7.12 -3.10
CA ASN A 46 1.55 8.35 -3.25
C ASN A 46 2.93 8.24 -2.55
N TYR A 47 2.98 7.66 -1.36
CA TYR A 47 4.25 7.39 -0.67
C TYR A 47 5.15 6.48 -1.51
N ILE A 48 4.61 5.38 -2.04
CA ILE A 48 5.33 4.44 -2.91
C ILE A 48 5.91 5.16 -4.12
N LYS A 49 5.07 5.92 -4.86
CA LYS A 49 5.51 6.66 -6.06
C LYS A 49 6.58 7.71 -5.76
N THR A 50 6.52 8.35 -4.59
CA THR A 50 7.45 9.42 -4.20
C THR A 50 8.78 8.87 -3.67
N LYS A 51 8.76 7.76 -2.91
CA LYS A 51 9.93 7.25 -2.17
C LYS A 51 10.62 6.07 -2.82
N PHE A 52 9.91 5.27 -3.60
CA PHE A 52 10.41 4.02 -4.16
C PHE A 52 10.58 4.06 -5.69
N THR A 53 10.56 5.25 -6.31
CA THR A 53 10.75 5.53 -7.75
C THR A 53 10.88 4.26 -8.60
N LEU A 54 9.74 3.72 -9.03
CA LEU A 54 9.64 2.67 -10.04
C LEU A 54 9.70 3.28 -11.44
#